data_AF-A0A849FYR9-F1
#
_entry.id   AF-A0A849FYR9-F1
#
_cell.length_a   1.000
_cell.length_b   1.000
_cell.length_c   1.000
_cell.angle_alpha   90.00
_cell.angle_beta   90.00
_cell.angle_gamma   90.00
#
_symmetry.space_group_name_H-M   'P 1'
#
loop_
_entity.id
_entity.type
_entity.pdbx_description
1 polymer ?
#
loop_
_entity_poly.entity_id
_entity_poly.type
_entity_poly.pdbx_seq_one_letter_code
_entity_poly.pdbx_strand_id
1 'polypeptide(L)'
;TTPATEPILMAGWLRPGQHVTAMGSDQPGKSELDPDCLSRADLYVADRLSQTREMGELRAAIDAGAVPRDFGGGELGEVLIGRIPGRTDPGQITIADLTGTGVQDTAIATHAIAAFNSERRAT
;
A
#
# COMPACT_ATOMS: atom_id res chain seq x y z
N THR A 1 -4.84 1.12 10.38
CA THR A 1 -3.46 1.62 10.55
C THR A 1 -3.17 1.63 12.02
N THR A 2 -1.94 1.34 12.39
CA THR A 2 -1.41 1.23 13.74
C THR A 2 0.03 1.74 13.71
N PRO A 3 0.54 2.33 14.81
CA PRO A 3 1.94 2.70 14.91
C PRO A 3 2.83 1.52 15.33
N ALA A 4 2.41 0.28 15.03
CA ALA A 4 3.07 -0.92 15.52
C ALA A 4 4.50 -1.03 14.97
N THR A 5 5.42 -1.42 15.85
CA THR A 5 6.82 -1.75 15.52
C THR A 5 7.06 -3.25 15.48
N GLU A 6 6.05 -4.04 15.81
CA GLU A 6 6.04 -5.49 15.75
C GLU A 6 4.82 -5.94 14.93
N PRO A 7 4.94 -7.02 14.15
CA PRO A 7 3.82 -7.58 13.40
C PRO A 7 2.58 -7.79 14.27
N ILE A 8 1.43 -7.33 13.76
CA ILE A 8 0.11 -7.57 14.35
C ILE A 8 -0.78 -8.42 13.44
N LEU A 9 -0.42 -8.55 12.16
CA LEU A 9 -1.00 -9.51 11.24
C LEU A 9 0.05 -10.56 10.89
N MET A 10 -0.16 -11.80 11.37
CA MET A 10 0.75 -12.91 11.11
C MET A 10 0.49 -13.53 9.74
N ALA A 11 1.56 -14.00 9.07
CA ALA A 11 1.44 -14.60 7.75
C ALA A 11 0.46 -15.76 7.74
N GLY A 12 0.50 -16.65 8.74
CA GLY A 12 -0.39 -17.80 8.88
C GLY A 12 -1.88 -17.46 9.04
N TRP A 13 -2.24 -16.20 9.33
CA TRP A 13 -3.64 -15.78 9.48
C TRP A 13 -4.31 -15.42 8.15
N LEU A 14 -3.52 -15.18 7.10
CA LEU A 14 -4.03 -14.85 5.77
C LEU A 14 -4.79 -16.02 5.15
N ARG A 15 -5.97 -15.72 4.61
CA ARG A 15 -6.87 -16.68 3.96
C ARG A 15 -7.01 -16.37 2.47
N PRO A 16 -7.26 -17.39 1.61
CA PRO A 16 -7.57 -17.15 0.20
C PRO A 16 -8.70 -16.11 0.02
N GLY A 17 -8.52 -15.23 -0.95
CA GLY A 17 -9.45 -14.16 -1.31
C GLY A 17 -9.35 -12.90 -0.45
N GLN A 18 -8.47 -12.88 0.55
CA GLN A 18 -8.35 -11.74 1.45
C GLN A 18 -7.64 -10.55 0.77
N HIS A 19 -8.15 -9.35 1.04
CA HIS A 19 -7.46 -8.09 0.73
C HIS A 19 -6.96 -7.45 2.03
N VAL A 20 -5.73 -6.98 2.02
CA VAL A 20 -5.10 -6.23 3.10
C VAL A 20 -4.68 -4.88 2.56
N THR A 21 -5.04 -3.81 3.28
CA THR A 21 -4.52 -2.47 3.05
C THR A 21 -3.60 -2.12 4.23
N ALA A 22 -2.29 -2.14 4.00
CA ALA A 22 -1.29 -1.71 4.95
C ALA A 22 -1.03 -0.21 4.76
N MET A 23 -1.03 0.53 5.87
CA MET A 23 -1.01 2.01 5.86
C MET A 23 -0.10 2.58 6.97
N GLY A 24 0.29 1.77 7.96
CA GLY A 24 0.89 2.25 9.21
C GLY A 24 2.42 2.35 9.20
N SER A 25 3.10 1.70 8.26
CA SER A 25 4.57 1.61 8.20
C SER A 25 5.24 2.78 7.45
N ASP A 26 4.78 3.99 7.71
CA ASP A 26 5.27 5.25 7.12
C ASP A 26 6.61 5.75 7.70
N GLN A 27 7.18 5.07 8.70
CA GLN A 27 8.38 5.49 9.42
C GLN A 27 9.37 4.33 9.62
N PRO A 28 10.67 4.62 9.79
CA PRO A 28 11.67 3.59 10.11
C PRO A 28 11.29 2.77 11.34
N GLY A 29 11.42 1.45 11.24
CA GLY A 29 11.14 0.52 12.34
C GLY A 29 9.66 0.16 12.56
N LYS A 30 8.72 0.82 11.89
CA LYS A 30 7.31 0.38 11.90
C LYS A 30 7.08 -0.79 10.94
N SER A 31 6.26 -1.75 11.36
CA SER A 31 5.82 -2.89 10.57
C SER A 31 4.50 -3.39 11.16
N GLU A 32 3.43 -3.41 10.38
CA GLU A 32 2.14 -3.94 10.80
C GLU A 32 2.01 -5.43 10.46
N LEU A 33 2.69 -5.86 9.39
CA LEU A 33 2.60 -7.20 8.85
C LEU A 33 3.86 -7.99 9.20
N ASP A 34 3.65 -9.28 9.46
CA ASP A 34 4.71 -10.26 9.42
C ASP A 34 5.35 -10.23 8.02
N PRO A 35 6.69 -10.14 7.88
CA PRO A 35 7.40 -10.20 6.61
C PRO A 35 6.91 -11.29 5.64
N ASP A 36 6.54 -12.46 6.16
CA ASP A 36 6.05 -13.58 5.35
C ASP A 36 4.64 -13.35 4.80
N CYS A 37 3.93 -12.29 5.20
CA CYS A 37 2.68 -11.88 4.56
C CYS A 37 2.91 -11.53 3.08
N LEU A 38 4.03 -10.87 2.76
CA LEU A 38 4.32 -10.43 1.39
C LEU A 38 4.69 -11.61 0.50
N SER A 39 5.39 -12.62 1.02
CA SER A 39 5.70 -13.84 0.26
C SER A 39 4.45 -14.69 -0.01
N ARG A 40 3.41 -14.55 0.82
CA ARG A 40 2.09 -15.19 0.64
C ARG A 40 1.13 -14.40 -0.26
N ALA A 41 1.44 -13.15 -0.61
CA ALA A 41 0.57 -12.34 -1.44
C ALA A 41 0.67 -12.76 -2.91
N ASP A 42 -0.47 -13.03 -3.54
CA ASP A 42 -0.54 -13.27 -4.98
C ASP A 42 -0.41 -11.97 -5.79
N LEU A 43 -0.75 -10.83 -5.16
CA LEU A 43 -0.59 -9.50 -5.73
C LEU A 43 -0.22 -8.50 -4.63
N TYR A 44 0.94 -7.88 -4.80
CA TYR A 44 1.40 -6.75 -4.00
C TYR A 44 1.35 -5.48 -4.84
N VAL A 45 0.70 -4.43 -4.34
CA VAL A 45 0.62 -3.12 -5.00
C VAL A 45 1.07 -2.04 -4.02
N ALA A 46 2.02 -1.22 -4.43
CA ALA A 46 2.45 -0.05 -3.65
C ALA A 46 1.76 1.21 -4.15
N ASP A 47 1.67 2.26 -3.34
CA ASP A 47 1.43 3.61 -3.88
C ASP A 47 2.68 4.17 -4.60
N ARG A 48 3.85 3.96 -4.02
CA ARG A 48 5.16 4.31 -4.61
C ARG A 48 6.19 3.24 -4.26
N LEU A 49 6.61 2.48 -5.26
CA LEU A 49 7.50 1.34 -5.06
C LEU A 49 8.86 1.73 -4.49
N SER A 50 9.45 2.84 -4.96
CA SER A 50 10.73 3.34 -4.43
C SER A 50 10.64 3.69 -2.95
N GLN A 51 9.49 4.20 -2.49
CA GLN A 51 9.25 4.57 -1.10
C GLN A 51 9.05 3.31 -0.25
N THR A 52 8.17 2.39 -0.68
CA THR A 52 7.90 1.13 0.05
C THR A 52 9.15 0.23 0.24
N ARG A 53 10.18 0.39 -0.59
CA ARG A 53 11.47 -0.33 -0.44
C ARG A 53 12.36 0.23 0.66
N GLU A 54 12.23 1.52 0.98
CA GLU A 54 13.04 2.20 1.99
C GLU A 54 12.30 2.32 3.34
N MET A 55 10.98 2.46 3.29
CA MET A 55 10.05 2.51 4.41
C MET A 55 8.83 1.66 4.06
N GLY A 56 8.01 1.19 5.00
CA GLY A 56 6.85 0.34 4.66
C GLY A 56 7.03 -1.14 4.98
N GLU A 57 6.04 -1.94 4.56
CA GLU A 57 6.05 -3.40 4.77
C GLU A 57 7.04 -4.09 3.82
N LEU A 58 7.21 -3.58 2.60
CA LEU A 58 8.17 -4.14 1.64
C LEU A 58 9.62 -4.02 2.12
N ARG A 59 10.01 -2.91 2.75
CA ARG A 59 11.31 -2.80 3.43
C ARG A 59 11.50 -3.93 4.44
N ALA A 60 10.53 -4.14 5.34
CA ALA A 60 10.60 -5.18 6.37
C ALA A 60 10.76 -6.59 5.76
N ALA A 61 10.00 -6.88 4.70
CA ALA A 61 10.06 -8.17 4.01
C ALA A 61 11.38 -8.40 3.28
N ILE A 62 11.95 -7.37 2.66
CA ILE A 62 13.27 -7.44 2.02
C ILE A 62 14.37 -7.64 3.07
N ASP A 63 14.36 -6.87 4.15
CA ASP A 63 15.37 -6.94 5.21
C ASP A 63 15.35 -8.28 5.94
N ALA A 64 14.17 -8.87 6.12
CA ALA A 64 13.99 -10.21 6.68
C ALA A 64 14.32 -11.34 5.68
N GLY A 65 14.52 -11.03 4.39
CA GLY A 65 14.76 -12.02 3.35
C GLY A 65 13.53 -12.83 2.94
N ALA A 66 12.33 -12.41 3.33
CA ALA A 66 11.07 -13.06 2.97
C ALA A 66 10.75 -12.92 1.47
N VAL A 67 11.20 -11.83 0.85
CA VAL A 67 11.09 -11.55 -0.59
C VAL A 67 12.40 -10.99 -1.16
N PRO A 68 12.69 -11.17 -2.47
CA PRO A 68 13.89 -10.60 -3.07
C PRO A 68 13.81 -9.08 -3.19
N ARG A 69 14.97 -8.40 -3.37
CA ARG A 69 15.04 -6.92 -3.45
C ARG A 69 14.26 -6.30 -4.60
N ASP A 70 14.11 -7.04 -5.70
CA ASP A 70 13.36 -6.66 -6.89
C ASP A 70 11.87 -7.03 -6.79
N PHE A 71 11.41 -7.61 -5.67
CA PHE A 71 10.00 -7.90 -5.44
C PHE A 71 9.12 -6.66 -5.58
N GLY A 72 7.92 -6.87 -6.11
CA GLY A 72 6.87 -5.87 -6.29
C GLY A 72 5.93 -6.26 -7.43
N GLY A 73 4.63 -5.95 -7.30
CA GLY A 73 3.60 -6.20 -8.32
C GLY A 73 3.16 -4.96 -9.10
N GLY A 74 3.77 -3.81 -8.82
CA GLY A 74 3.53 -2.52 -9.50
C GLY A 74 2.94 -1.44 -8.60
N GLU A 75 2.69 -0.27 -9.17
CA GLU A 75 2.12 0.88 -8.44
C GLU A 75 0.60 0.99 -8.64
N LEU A 76 -0.10 1.54 -7.64
CA LEU A 76 -1.56 1.69 -7.65
C LEU A 76 -2.04 2.47 -8.89
N GLY A 77 -1.28 3.49 -9.31
CA GLY A 77 -1.60 4.24 -10.53
C GLY A 77 -1.60 3.36 -11.79
N GLU A 78 -0.74 2.35 -11.86
CA GLU A 78 -0.67 1.42 -13.00
C GLU A 78 -1.88 0.48 -13.03
N VAL A 79 -2.37 0.06 -11.86
CA VAL A 79 -3.63 -0.69 -11.75
C VAL A 79 -4.81 0.16 -12.20
N LEU A 80 -4.89 1.41 -11.74
CA LEU A 80 -6.02 2.31 -12.01
C LEU A 80 -6.17 2.66 -13.50
N ILE A 81 -5.06 2.79 -14.23
CA ILE A 81 -5.08 3.05 -15.68
C ILE A 81 -5.14 1.77 -16.53
N GLY A 82 -5.20 0.59 -15.90
CA GLY A 82 -5.26 -0.70 -16.59
C GLY A 82 -3.95 -1.13 -17.25
N ARG A 83 -2.80 -0.56 -16.85
CA ARG A 83 -1.48 -0.99 -17.34
C ARG A 83 -1.08 -2.34 -16.76
N ILE A 84 -1.40 -2.57 -15.50
CA ILE A 84 -1.29 -3.88 -14.84
C ILE A 84 -2.67 -4.31 -14.34
N PRO A 85 -2.96 -5.61 -14.29
CA PRO A 85 -4.22 -6.07 -13.74
C PRO A 85 -4.27 -5.84 -12.22
N GLY A 86 -5.47 -5.56 -11.72
CA GLY A 86 -5.77 -5.73 -10.30
C GLY A 86 -5.96 -7.21 -9.95
N ARG A 87 -6.81 -7.50 -8.96
CA ARG A 87 -7.26 -8.86 -8.67
C ARG A 87 -7.88 -9.51 -9.91
N THR A 88 -7.39 -10.67 -10.30
CA THR A 88 -7.90 -11.46 -11.44
C THR A 88 -8.61 -12.74 -11.01
N ASP A 89 -8.40 -13.20 -9.79
CA ASP A 89 -9.02 -14.39 -9.23
C ASP A 89 -9.57 -14.13 -7.81
N PRO A 90 -10.77 -14.65 -7.48
CA PRO A 90 -11.40 -14.41 -6.17
C PRO A 90 -10.65 -15.08 -5.01
N GLY A 91 -9.78 -16.05 -5.27
CA GLY A 91 -8.93 -16.72 -4.28
C GLY A 91 -7.62 -16.00 -3.98
N GLN A 92 -7.23 -14.98 -4.76
CA GLN A 92 -5.96 -14.29 -4.55
C GLN A 92 -5.88 -13.57 -3.18
N ILE A 93 -4.74 -13.65 -2.51
CA ILE A 93 -4.39 -12.76 -1.42
C ILE A 93 -3.77 -11.50 -2.04
N THR A 94 -4.35 -10.34 -1.75
CA THR A 94 -3.88 -9.07 -2.30
C THR A 94 -3.46 -8.15 -1.17
N ILE A 95 -2.27 -7.55 -1.26
CA ILE A 95 -1.76 -6.56 -0.31
C ILE A 95 -1.54 -5.24 -1.04
N ALA A 96 -2.17 -4.18 -0.54
CA ALA A 96 -1.84 -2.81 -0.91
C ALA A 96 -1.01 -2.18 0.21
N ASP A 97 0.21 -1.74 -0.10
CA ASP A 97 1.12 -1.05 0.83
C ASP A 97 1.17 0.44 0.48
N LEU A 98 0.58 1.27 1.35
CA LEU A 98 0.29 2.66 1.09
C LEU A 98 1.01 3.54 2.11
N THR A 99 2.08 4.18 1.67
CA THR A 99 2.96 5.02 2.51
C THR A 99 2.62 6.50 2.48
N GLY A 100 1.72 6.92 1.60
CA GLY A 100 1.35 8.30 1.34
C GLY A 100 2.24 8.96 0.30
N THR A 101 1.62 9.70 -0.62
CA THR A 101 2.34 10.47 -1.66
C THR A 101 1.84 11.90 -1.72
N GLY A 102 2.75 12.88 -1.83
CA GLY A 102 2.37 14.31 -1.86
C GLY A 102 1.48 14.71 -3.05
N VAL A 103 1.42 13.89 -4.11
CA VAL A 103 0.50 14.08 -5.22
C VAL A 103 -0.97 13.88 -4.78
N GLN A 104 -1.23 12.94 -3.87
CA GLN A 104 -2.57 12.72 -3.31
C GLN A 104 -3.01 13.94 -2.49
N ASP A 105 -2.13 14.48 -1.65
CA ASP A 105 -2.41 15.69 -0.85
C ASP A 105 -2.69 16.89 -1.76
N THR A 106 -1.88 17.07 -2.81
CA THR A 106 -2.04 18.18 -3.76
C THR A 106 -3.36 18.08 -4.51
N ALA A 107 -3.77 16.87 -4.91
CA ALA A 107 -5.05 16.64 -5.58
C ALA A 107 -6.23 16.98 -4.64
N ILE A 108 -6.18 16.54 -3.38
CA ILE A 108 -7.20 16.84 -2.36
C ILE A 108 -7.28 18.35 -2.11
N ALA A 109 -6.14 19.01 -1.90
CA ALA A 109 -6.09 20.45 -1.65
C ALA A 109 -6.64 21.26 -2.83
N THR A 110 -6.28 20.89 -4.05
CA THR A 110 -6.79 21.54 -5.28
C THR A 110 -8.30 21.38 -5.40
N HIS A 111 -8.81 20.18 -5.14
CA HIS A 111 -10.24 19.90 -5.16
C HIS A 111 -11.00 20.71 -4.09
N ALA A 112 -10.49 20.74 -2.86
CA ALA A 112 -11.09 21.50 -1.76
C ALA A 112 -11.16 23.02 -2.06
N ILE A 113 -10.09 23.59 -2.63
CA ILE A 113 -10.07 25.00 -3.05
C ILE A 113 -11.11 25.27 -4.14
N ALA A 114 -11.24 24.38 -5.12
CA ALA A 114 -12.22 24.53 -6.19
C ALA A 114 -13.66 24.50 -5.66
N ALA A 115 -13.96 23.56 -4.76
CA ALA A 115 -15.28 23.45 -4.12
C ALA A 115 -15.63 24.68 -3.27
N PHE A 116 -14.67 25.18 -2.46
CA PHE A 116 -14.89 26.39 -1.68
C PHE A 116 -15.20 27.62 -2.55
N ASN A 117 -14.50 27.75 -3.68
CA ASN A 117 -14.68 28.87 -4.59
C ASN A 117 -16.00 28.82 -5.38
N SER A 118 -16.55 27.63 -5.66
CA SER A 118 -17.85 27.50 -6.34
C SER A 118 -19.01 27.90 -5.43
N GLU A 119 -18.98 27.50 -4.15
CA GLU A 119 -20.00 27.87 -3.16
C GLU A 119 -20.06 29.40 -2.94
N ARG A 120 -18.91 30.06 -2.85
CA ARG A 120 -18.81 31.52 -2.70
C ARG A 120 -19.29 32.33 -3.91
N ARG A 121 -19.36 31.71 -5.09
CA ARG A 121 -19.90 32.35 -6.30
C ARG A 121 -21.41 32.16 -6.43
N ALA A 122 -21.99 31.24 -5.67
CA ALA A 122 -23.42 30.95 -5.67
C ALA A 122 -24.20 31.78 -4.62
N THR A 123 -23.49 32.46 -3.71
CA THR A 123 -24.02 33.47 -2.76
C THR A 123 -23.76 34.87 -3.27
#